data_AF-A0A7J9WQ70-F1
#
_entry.id   AF-A0A7J9WQ70-F1
#
_cell.length_a   1.000
_cell.length_b   1.000
_cell.length_c   1.000
_cell.angle_alpha   90.00
_cell.angle_beta   90.00
_cell.angle_gamma   90.00
#
_symmetry.space_group_name_H-M   'P 1'
#
loop_
_entity.id
_entity.type
_entity.pdbx_description
1 polymer ?
#
loop_
_entity_poly.entity_id
_entity_poly.type
_entity_poly.pdbx_seq_one_letter_code
_entity_poly.pdbx_strand_id
1 'polypeptide(L)'
;AGYDAGFNDPALSELVATSARSVLSEHRVLTESKPSLGGEDFYAFGNTGLPVSMFLLGVANPRKGIGAPHHSPDFDVDEAALPTGVAVLAETIRRLLDN
;
A
#
# COMPACT_ATOMS: atom_id res chain seq x y z
N ALA A 1 9.88 20.72 12.46
CA ALA A 1 10.37 20.36 11.11
C ALA A 1 9.50 19.22 10.60
N GLY A 2 9.23 19.15 9.30
CA GLY A 2 8.48 18.05 8.67
C GLY A 2 9.38 16.88 8.27
N TYR A 3 8.80 15.89 7.59
CA TYR A 3 9.52 14.75 7.00
C TYR A 3 9.85 15.00 5.52
N ASP A 4 10.84 14.27 5.00
CA ASP A 4 11.19 14.28 3.58
C ASP A 4 10.05 13.70 2.72
N ALA A 5 10.10 13.96 1.41
CA ALA A 5 9.15 13.39 0.47
C ALA A 5 9.30 11.85 0.43
N GLY A 6 8.16 11.14 0.46
CA GLY A 6 8.16 9.70 0.37
C GLY A 6 8.66 9.20 -0.98
N PHE A 7 9.52 8.17 -0.95
CA PHE A 7 10.04 7.51 -2.13
C PHE A 7 9.96 6.00 -1.96
N ASN A 8 9.17 5.36 -2.81
CA ASN A 8 9.07 3.92 -2.91
C ASN A 8 10.17 3.40 -3.84
N ASP A 9 10.98 2.46 -3.37
CA ASP A 9 11.96 1.77 -4.21
C ASP A 9 11.26 1.07 -5.40
N PRO A 10 11.68 1.31 -6.65
CA PRO A 10 10.99 0.75 -7.82
C PRO A 10 10.97 -0.77 -7.87
N ALA A 11 12.05 -1.44 -7.47
CA ALA A 11 12.15 -2.90 -7.53
C ALA A 11 11.27 -3.55 -6.46
N LEU A 12 11.30 -3.03 -5.23
CA LEU A 12 10.45 -3.51 -4.14
C LEU A 12 8.97 -3.22 -4.43
N SER A 13 8.66 -2.10 -5.06
CA SER A 13 7.29 -1.77 -5.46
C SER A 13 6.75 -2.70 -6.55
N GLU A 14 7.58 -3.08 -7.54
CA GLU A 14 7.18 -4.07 -8.53
C GLU A 14 7.01 -5.47 -7.91
N LEU A 15 7.82 -5.81 -6.89
CA LEU A 15 7.65 -7.05 -6.13
C LEU A 15 6.31 -7.07 -5.38
N VAL A 16 5.94 -5.95 -4.73
CA VAL A 16 4.64 -5.79 -4.08
C VAL A 16 3.52 -5.89 -5.12
N ALA A 17 3.62 -5.20 -6.25
CA ALA A 17 2.61 -5.24 -7.32
C ALA A 17 2.45 -6.67 -7.87
N THR A 18 3.54 -7.37 -8.11
CA THR A 18 3.53 -8.77 -8.56
C THR A 18 2.87 -9.70 -7.54
N SER A 19 3.18 -9.50 -6.25
CA SER A 19 2.58 -10.26 -5.15
C SER A 19 1.08 -10.00 -5.06
N ALA A 20 0.68 -8.73 -5.18
CA ALA A 20 -0.71 -8.31 -5.20
C ALA A 20 -1.47 -8.94 -6.38
N ARG A 21 -0.88 -8.95 -7.59
CA ARG A 21 -1.45 -9.60 -8.78
C ARG A 21 -1.57 -11.12 -8.66
N SER A 22 -0.77 -11.75 -7.79
CA SER A 22 -0.84 -13.20 -7.52
C SER A 22 -1.91 -13.55 -6.49
N VAL A 23 -2.08 -12.71 -5.46
CA VAL A 23 -3.11 -12.87 -4.42
C VAL A 23 -4.49 -12.46 -4.94
N LEU A 24 -4.50 -11.42 -5.76
CA LEU A 24 -5.67 -10.87 -6.41
C LEU A 24 -5.64 -11.23 -7.91
N SER A 25 -6.48 -10.57 -8.68
CA SER A 25 -6.46 -10.58 -10.14
C SER A 25 -5.95 -9.24 -10.66
N GLU A 26 -5.32 -9.22 -11.84
CA GLU A 26 -4.70 -8.03 -12.45
C GLU A 26 -5.53 -6.74 -12.33
N HIS A 27 -6.82 -6.81 -12.64
CA HIS A 27 -7.73 -5.65 -12.64
C HIS A 27 -8.01 -5.03 -11.26
N ARG A 28 -7.53 -5.64 -10.17
CA ARG A 28 -7.67 -5.14 -8.80
C ARG A 28 -6.40 -4.49 -8.26
N VAL A 29 -5.34 -4.45 -9.06
CA VAL A 29 -4.07 -3.81 -8.71
C VAL A 29 -3.94 -2.55 -9.54
N LEU A 30 -3.79 -1.41 -8.88
CA LEU A 30 -3.62 -0.12 -9.52
C LEU A 30 -2.23 0.41 -9.19
N THR A 31 -1.49 0.80 -10.22
CA THR A 31 -0.21 1.49 -10.07
C THR A 31 -0.46 2.98 -10.23
N GLU A 32 -0.26 3.74 -9.16
CA GLU A 32 -0.40 5.20 -9.22
C GLU A 32 0.70 5.79 -10.10
N SER A 33 0.29 6.58 -11.09
CA SER A 33 1.22 7.25 -12.02
C SER A 33 1.69 8.61 -11.50
N LYS A 34 1.09 9.10 -10.42
CA LYS A 34 1.36 10.42 -9.85
C LYS A 34 1.60 10.33 -8.35
N PRO A 35 2.54 11.12 -7.80
CA PRO A 35 2.71 11.25 -6.36
C PRO A 35 1.44 11.81 -5.69
N SER A 36 1.19 11.39 -4.45
CA SER A 36 0.15 11.99 -3.61
C SER A 36 0.63 13.32 -3.00
N LEU A 37 -0.31 14.15 -2.52
CA LEU A 37 0.00 15.35 -1.75
C LEU A 37 0.16 15.09 -0.24
N GLY A 38 -0.04 13.86 0.21
CA GLY A 38 0.09 13.47 1.62
C GLY A 38 1.57 13.35 2.04
N GLY A 39 1.84 13.68 3.31
CA GLY A 39 3.11 13.35 3.97
C GLY A 39 2.97 12.09 4.81
N GLU A 40 4.02 11.28 4.89
CA GLU A 40 4.04 9.99 5.58
C GLU A 40 5.44 9.76 6.18
N ASP A 41 5.50 9.44 7.48
CA ASP A 41 6.77 9.34 8.19
C ASP A 41 7.44 7.97 8.07
N PHE A 42 6.70 6.95 7.61
CA PHE A 42 7.24 5.64 7.25
C PHE A 42 8.51 5.74 6.38
N TYR A 43 8.58 6.72 5.47
CA TYR A 43 9.73 6.88 4.59
C TYR A 43 11.03 7.26 5.30
N ALA A 44 10.98 7.69 6.56
CA ALA A 44 12.17 7.87 7.39
C ALA A 44 12.97 6.57 7.56
N PHE A 45 12.35 5.38 7.43
CA PHE A 45 13.07 4.11 7.40
C PHE A 45 14.05 4.00 6.23
N GLY A 46 13.76 4.65 5.09
CA GLY A 46 14.65 4.69 3.93
C GLY A 46 15.97 5.44 4.18
N ASN A 47 16.01 6.34 5.18
CA ASN A 47 17.22 7.06 5.55
C ASN A 47 18.31 6.15 6.16
N THR A 48 17.98 4.89 6.46
CA THR A 48 18.96 3.86 6.84
C THR A 48 19.80 3.35 5.67
N GLY A 49 19.42 3.69 4.43
CA GLY A 49 20.02 3.16 3.21
C GLY A 49 19.39 1.86 2.70
N LEU A 50 18.38 1.32 3.39
CA LEU A 50 17.61 0.16 2.94
C LEU A 50 16.45 0.59 2.03
N PRO A 51 16.12 -0.19 0.97
CA PRO A 51 14.95 0.10 0.14
C PRO A 51 13.67 -0.09 0.96
N VAL A 52 12.71 0.79 0.74
CA VAL A 52 11.38 0.75 1.39
C VAL A 52 10.30 0.87 0.33
N SER A 53 9.15 0.26 0.58
CA SER A 53 7.97 0.43 -0.25
C SER A 53 6.71 0.32 0.60
N MET A 54 5.77 1.23 0.36
CA MET A 54 4.44 1.25 0.97
C MET A 54 3.38 1.17 -0.13
N PHE A 55 2.32 0.39 0.09
CA PHE A 55 1.16 0.33 -0.78
C PHE A 55 -0.11 0.68 -0.01
N LEU A 56 -1.12 1.18 -0.73
CA LEU A 56 -2.43 1.47 -0.16
C LEU A 56 -3.37 0.27 -0.38
N LEU A 57 -4.12 -0.08 0.66
CA LEU A 57 -5.19 -1.08 0.58
C LEU A 57 -6.52 -0.38 0.31
N GLY A 58 -7.23 -0.79 -0.74
CA GLY A 58 -8.59 -0.32 -1.01
C GLY A 58 -9.57 -0.85 0.03
N VAL A 59 -10.08 0.03 0.89
CA VAL A 59 -11.02 -0.30 1.99
C VAL A 59 -12.44 0.27 1.80
N ALA A 60 -12.66 1.04 0.73
CA ALA A 60 -13.96 1.63 0.45
C ALA A 60 -14.99 0.55 0.05
N ASN A 61 -16.23 0.69 0.53
CA ASN A 61 -17.35 -0.15 0.16
C ASN A 61 -18.64 0.66 0.01
N PRO A 62 -18.99 1.07 -1.22
CA PRO A 62 -20.21 1.86 -1.49
C PRO A 62 -21.50 1.16 -1.05
N ARG A 63 -21.55 -0.18 -1.04
CA ARG A 63 -22.74 -0.93 -0.60
C ARG A 63 -22.99 -0.82 0.90
N LYS A 64 -21.95 -0.55 1.68
CA LYS A 64 -22.01 -0.28 3.11
C LYS A 64 -22.02 1.23 3.44
N GLY A 65 -21.97 2.10 2.43
CA GLY A 65 -21.81 3.55 2.61
C GLY A 65 -20.40 3.96 3.03
N ILE A 66 -19.40 3.10 2.88
CA ILE A 66 -18.01 3.34 3.30
C ILE A 66 -17.21 3.91 2.13
N GLY A 67 -16.53 5.03 2.35
CA GLY A 67 -15.69 5.68 1.33
C GLY A 67 -15.35 7.15 1.57
N ALA A 68 -15.66 7.69 2.75
CA ALA A 68 -15.23 9.03 3.14
C ALA A 68 -13.68 9.12 3.15
N PRO A 69 -13.10 10.30 2.88
CA PRO A 69 -11.65 10.47 2.84
C PRO A 69 -11.02 10.32 4.22
N HIS A 70 -9.70 10.05 4.25
CA HIS A 70 -8.91 10.09 5.48
C HIS A 70 -9.10 11.45 6.18
N HIS A 71 -9.15 11.43 7.52
CA HIS A 71 -9.41 12.60 8.39
C HIS A 71 -10.84 13.18 8.36
N SER A 72 -11.78 12.55 7.66
CA SER A 72 -13.21 12.86 7.82
C SER A 72 -13.77 12.31 9.15
N PRO A 73 -14.73 12.98 9.81
CA PRO A 73 -15.48 12.38 10.93
C PRO A 73 -16.31 11.15 10.51
N ASP A 74 -16.61 11.03 9.21
CA ASP A 74 -17.35 9.91 8.62
C ASP A 74 -16.41 8.81 8.07
N PHE A 75 -15.11 8.90 8.33
CA PHE A 75 -14.15 7.90 7.89
C PHE A 75 -14.43 6.55 8.55
N ASP A 76 -14.52 5.51 7.71
CA ASP A 76 -14.72 4.13 8.12
C ASP A 76 -14.04 3.20 7.11
N VAL A 77 -13.87 1.93 7.46
CA VAL A 77 -13.16 0.93 6.66
C VAL A 77 -13.95 -0.38 6.56
N ASP A 78 -14.00 -0.99 5.37
CA ASP A 78 -14.49 -2.35 5.27
C ASP A 78 -13.40 -3.35 5.69
N GLU A 79 -13.47 -3.82 6.93
CA GLU A 79 -12.49 -4.76 7.50
C GLU A 79 -12.37 -6.07 6.71
N ALA A 80 -13.36 -6.40 5.86
CA ALA A 80 -13.24 -7.53 4.92
C ALA A 80 -12.05 -7.39 3.94
N ALA A 81 -11.50 -6.18 3.78
CA ALA A 81 -10.29 -5.94 3.01
C ALA A 81 -9.00 -6.35 3.76
N LEU A 82 -8.99 -6.38 5.10
CA LEU A 82 -7.77 -6.63 5.88
C LEU A 82 -7.08 -7.96 5.55
N PRO A 83 -7.79 -9.10 5.39
CA PRO A 83 -7.15 -10.35 4.96
C PRO A 83 -6.42 -10.23 3.62
N THR A 84 -6.90 -9.38 2.71
CA THR A 84 -6.22 -9.11 1.44
C THR A 84 -4.88 -8.43 1.68
N GLY A 85 -4.85 -7.36 2.48
CA GLY A 85 -3.61 -6.64 2.78
C GLY A 85 -2.56 -7.53 3.42
N VAL A 86 -2.96 -8.38 4.37
CA VAL A 86 -2.08 -9.37 5.02
C VAL A 86 -1.56 -10.39 4.01
N ALA A 87 -2.42 -10.93 3.14
CA ALA A 87 -2.01 -11.90 2.13
C ALA A 87 -1.00 -11.32 1.14
N VAL A 88 -1.19 -10.08 0.68
CA VAL A 88 -0.25 -9.38 -0.20
C VAL A 88 1.10 -9.19 0.49
N LEU A 89 1.11 -8.76 1.74
CA LEU A 89 2.35 -8.58 2.51
C LEU A 89 3.08 -9.91 2.71
N ALA A 90 2.36 -10.96 3.10
CA ALA A 90 2.92 -12.30 3.31
C ALA A 90 3.52 -12.88 2.01
N GLU A 91 2.82 -12.75 0.88
CA GLU A 91 3.31 -13.19 -0.42
C GLU A 91 4.54 -12.37 -0.87
N THR A 92 4.56 -11.07 -0.61
CA THR A 92 5.72 -10.21 -0.89
C THR A 92 6.93 -10.68 -0.11
N ILE A 93 6.78 -10.94 1.20
CA ILE A 93 7.85 -11.45 2.06
C ILE A 93 8.33 -12.81 1.56
N ARG A 94 7.41 -13.73 1.23
CA ARG A 94 7.77 -15.06 0.72
C ARG A 94 8.62 -14.93 -0.55
N ARG A 95 8.18 -14.15 -1.54
CA ARG A 95 8.95 -13.94 -2.78
C ARG A 95 10.28 -13.25 -2.55
N LEU A 96 10.35 -12.32 -1.61
CA LEU A 96 11.60 -11.65 -1.26
C LEU A 96 12.63 -12.63 -0.70
N LEU A 97 12.19 -13.60 0.10
CA LEU A 97 13.03 -14.62 0.73
C LEU A 97 13.38 -15.80 -0.19
N ASP A 98 12.56 -16.07 -1.20
CA ASP A 98 12.78 -17.14 -2.19
C ASP A 98 13.77 -16.76 -3.31
N ASN A 99 14.24 -15.50 -3.34
CA ASN A 99 15.23 -14.99 -4.29
C ASN A 99 16.67 -15.15 -3.81
#